data_AF-A0A6J1AFH6-F1
#
_entry.id   AF-A0A6J1AFH6-F1
#
_cell.length_a   1.000
_cell.length_b   1.000
_cell.length_c   1.000
_cell.angle_alpha   90.00
_cell.angle_beta   90.00
_cell.angle_gamma   90.00
#
_symmetry.space_group_name_H-M   'P 1'
#
loop_
_entity.id
_entity.type
_entity.pdbx_description
1 polymer ?
#
loop_
_entity_poly.entity_id
_entity_poly.type
_entity_poly.pdbx_seq_one_letter_code
_entity_poly.pdbx_strand_id
1 'polypeptide(L)'
;MAGTLGAITKTEIPGFIHIYNNNGDASGMLVFKPIRLNPLSVCFSFSRSFKMAQADQLKTSSEIKEPSPKVPKLSQNGVHEVAQGAVSVLRVKRLSEKAVLPSRGSPLAAGYDLSSATDTKVPARGKALVPTDLSIAIPEGTYGRVAPRSGLAWKHSIDVGAGVIDADYRGPLGVILFNHSDVDFEVKVGDRIAQLVIEKIMTPDVLEVDDLDSTARGAGGFGSTGL
;
A
#
# COMPACT_ATOMS: atom_id res chain seq x y z
N MET A 1 -55.19 -25.56 21.48
CA MET A 1 -54.18 -25.51 20.41
C MET A 1 -52.84 -25.85 21.02
N ALA A 2 -52.17 -26.85 20.44
CA ALA A 2 -50.86 -27.39 20.83
C ALA A 2 -49.77 -26.31 20.81
N GLY A 3 -48.62 -26.42 21.48
CA GLY A 3 -48.03 -27.53 22.24
C GLY A 3 -46.77 -27.02 22.98
N THR A 4 -46.33 -27.83 23.94
CA THR A 4 -45.46 -27.51 25.06
C THR A 4 -43.98 -27.81 24.79
N LEU A 5 -43.10 -27.02 25.44
CA LEU A 5 -41.67 -27.18 25.83
C LEU A 5 -40.76 -28.27 25.23
N GLY A 6 -39.47 -27.91 25.14
CA GLY A 6 -38.43 -28.75 25.76
C GLY A 6 -37.04 -28.66 25.12
N ALA A 7 -36.14 -27.91 25.75
CA ALA A 7 -34.70 -27.99 25.48
C ALA A 7 -34.10 -29.24 26.16
N ILE A 8 -33.14 -29.89 25.50
CA ILE A 8 -32.20 -30.83 26.13
C ILE A 8 -30.80 -30.55 25.57
N THR A 9 -29.86 -30.21 26.44
CA THR A 9 -28.43 -30.24 26.20
C THR A 9 -27.88 -31.61 26.63
N LYS A 10 -27.00 -32.22 25.83
CA LYS A 10 -25.93 -33.08 26.33
C LYS A 10 -24.81 -33.27 25.30
N THR A 11 -23.61 -33.19 25.85
CA THR A 11 -22.26 -33.22 25.29
C THR A 11 -21.80 -34.64 24.95
N GLU A 12 -21.06 -34.83 23.84
CA GLU A 12 -19.91 -35.76 23.71
C GLU A 12 -19.20 -35.54 22.35
N ILE A 13 -17.91 -35.87 22.28
CA ILE A 13 -16.85 -35.41 21.34
C ILE A 13 -16.46 -36.58 20.38
N PRO A 14 -15.50 -36.46 19.43
CA PRO A 14 -15.47 -35.77 18.13
C PRO A 14 -15.53 -36.74 16.91
N GLY A 15 -15.85 -36.21 15.73
CA GLY A 15 -15.55 -36.84 14.44
C GLY A 15 -16.77 -37.39 13.72
N PHE A 16 -16.88 -37.04 12.42
CA PHE A 16 -17.96 -37.31 11.47
C PHE A 16 -19.11 -36.28 11.46
N ILE A 17 -19.03 -35.36 10.50
CA ILE A 17 -20.21 -34.66 9.95
C ILE A 17 -20.61 -35.44 8.69
N HIS A 18 -21.78 -36.07 8.74
CA HIS A 18 -22.46 -36.57 7.54
C HIS A 18 -23.36 -35.46 7.00
N ILE A 19 -23.07 -34.96 5.79
CA ILE A 19 -23.97 -34.05 5.06
C ILE A 19 -24.81 -34.91 4.11
N TYR A 20 -26.12 -34.91 4.31
CA TYR A 20 -27.09 -35.51 3.39
C TYR A 20 -27.72 -34.42 2.51
N ASN A 21 -27.79 -34.66 1.21
CA ASN A 21 -28.55 -33.83 0.29
C ASN A 21 -29.97 -34.40 0.12
N ASN A 22 -30.95 -33.53 -0.14
CA ASN A 22 -32.40 -33.73 0.10
C ASN A 22 -33.11 -34.83 -0.73
N ASN A 23 -32.40 -35.69 -1.47
CA ASN A 23 -32.99 -36.71 -2.34
C ASN A 23 -32.39 -38.12 -2.19
N GLY A 24 -31.80 -38.45 -1.03
CA GLY A 24 -31.79 -39.83 -0.54
C GLY A 24 -31.21 -40.96 -1.40
N ASP A 25 -30.21 -40.73 -2.26
CA ASP A 25 -29.50 -41.81 -2.98
C ASP A 25 -27.97 -41.67 -2.95
N ALA A 26 -27.30 -42.81 -2.78
CA ALA A 26 -25.86 -42.94 -2.54
C ALA A 26 -25.07 -43.26 -3.84
N SER A 27 -23.98 -42.53 -4.11
CA SER A 27 -22.94 -42.98 -5.05
C SER A 27 -21.68 -42.13 -4.99
N GLY A 28 -20.50 -42.78 -4.90
CA GLY A 28 -19.24 -42.25 -5.43
C GLY A 28 -18.06 -42.24 -4.46
N MET A 29 -17.26 -43.31 -4.47
CA MET A 29 -15.94 -43.38 -3.82
C MET A 29 -14.86 -43.03 -4.86
N LEU A 30 -14.09 -41.97 -4.64
CA LEU A 30 -12.93 -41.59 -5.47
C LEU A 30 -11.65 -41.67 -4.65
N VAL A 31 -10.83 -42.68 -4.96
CA VAL A 31 -9.49 -42.89 -4.41
C VAL A 31 -8.48 -42.22 -5.34
N PHE A 32 -7.71 -41.26 -4.83
CA PHE A 32 -6.56 -40.69 -5.55
C PHE A 32 -5.24 -41.18 -4.94
N LYS A 33 -4.42 -41.84 -5.76
CA LYS A 33 -3.01 -42.20 -5.47
C LYS A 33 -2.09 -41.01 -5.77
N PRO A 34 -1.05 -40.73 -4.96
CA PRO A 34 -0.06 -39.72 -5.31
C PRO A 34 1.04 -40.29 -6.22
N ILE A 35 1.36 -39.53 -7.29
CA ILE A 35 2.52 -39.72 -8.18
C ILE A 35 3.66 -38.83 -7.65
N ARG A 36 4.84 -39.41 -7.44
CA ARG A 36 6.09 -38.68 -7.13
C ARG A 36 6.79 -38.22 -8.40
N LEU A 37 7.34 -37.01 -8.41
CA LEU A 37 8.37 -36.58 -9.37
C LEU A 37 9.50 -35.82 -8.64
N ASN A 38 10.74 -36.30 -8.80
CA ASN A 38 11.99 -35.57 -8.54
C ASN A 38 12.36 -34.73 -9.78
N PRO A 39 13.22 -33.70 -9.64
CA PRO A 39 14.49 -33.81 -10.38
C PRO A 39 15.73 -33.22 -9.68
N LEU A 40 16.87 -33.76 -10.13
CA LEU A 40 18.24 -33.45 -9.78
C LEU A 40 18.77 -32.14 -10.39
N SER A 41 19.63 -31.47 -9.61
CA SER A 41 20.96 -30.92 -9.89
C SER A 41 21.35 -30.51 -11.33
N VAL A 42 21.80 -29.25 -11.47
CA VAL A 42 22.67 -28.79 -12.57
C VAL A 42 23.81 -27.94 -12.00
N CYS A 43 25.05 -28.36 -12.25
CA CYS A 43 26.30 -27.63 -12.00
C CYS A 43 26.53 -26.55 -13.06
N PHE A 44 27.12 -25.41 -12.66
CA PHE A 44 27.79 -24.48 -13.57
C PHE A 44 29.20 -24.18 -13.07
N SER A 45 30.18 -24.40 -13.95
CA SER A 45 31.56 -23.90 -13.83
C SER A 45 31.75 -22.86 -14.93
N PHE A 46 32.25 -21.68 -14.57
CA PHE A 46 32.85 -20.76 -15.51
C PHE A 46 34.08 -20.11 -14.89
N SER A 47 35.19 -20.11 -15.63
CA SER A 47 36.49 -19.59 -15.20
C SER A 47 37.06 -18.67 -16.27
N ARG A 48 37.94 -17.77 -15.80
CA ARG A 48 38.86 -16.86 -16.52
C ARG A 48 38.21 -15.64 -17.19
N SER A 49 38.87 -14.50 -17.34
CA SER A 49 39.99 -13.79 -16.67
C SER A 49 40.16 -12.52 -17.51
N PHE A 50 40.12 -11.34 -16.90
CA PHE A 50 40.33 -10.07 -17.60
C PHE A 50 41.83 -9.70 -17.69
N LYS A 51 42.25 -9.15 -18.83
CA LYS A 51 43.46 -8.33 -19.00
C LYS A 51 43.07 -7.01 -19.69
N MET A 52 43.59 -5.90 -19.19
CA MET A 52 43.51 -4.57 -19.82
C MET A 52 44.77 -4.28 -20.66
N ALA A 53 44.61 -3.54 -21.74
CA ALA A 53 45.66 -2.76 -22.41
C ALA A 53 45.03 -1.57 -23.15
N GLN A 54 45.87 -0.57 -23.40
CA GLN A 54 45.59 0.87 -23.51
C GLN A 54 45.66 1.38 -24.97
N ALA A 55 45.06 2.56 -25.19
CA ALA A 55 45.50 3.71 -26.02
C ALA A 55 45.35 3.73 -27.57
N ASP A 56 44.57 4.73 -28.00
CA ASP A 56 44.84 5.83 -28.95
C ASP A 56 44.95 5.68 -30.49
N GLN A 57 44.04 6.42 -31.13
CA GLN A 57 44.17 7.41 -32.23
C GLN A 57 44.48 6.99 -33.69
N LEU A 58 43.51 7.37 -34.54
CA LEU A 58 43.63 8.30 -35.68
C LEU A 58 43.32 7.76 -37.10
N LYS A 59 42.52 8.59 -37.81
CA LYS A 59 42.43 8.85 -39.27
C LYS A 59 41.38 8.13 -40.14
N THR A 60 40.43 8.97 -40.56
CA THR A 60 40.12 9.32 -41.96
C THR A 60 39.09 8.48 -42.74
N SER A 61 37.93 9.11 -42.90
CA SER A 61 37.00 9.19 -44.05
C SER A 61 37.10 8.19 -45.22
N SER A 62 35.98 7.58 -45.58
CA SER A 62 35.28 7.84 -46.87
C SER A 62 33.97 7.04 -46.95
N GLU A 63 32.98 7.68 -47.59
CA GLU A 63 31.61 7.23 -47.82
C GLU A 63 31.53 6.11 -48.88
N ILE A 64 30.70 5.09 -48.64
CA ILE A 64 29.98 4.36 -49.71
C ILE A 64 28.56 4.04 -49.21
N LYS A 65 27.56 4.30 -50.06
CA LYS A 65 26.13 4.26 -49.82
C LYS A 65 25.48 3.02 -50.47
N GLU A 66 24.65 2.33 -49.67
CA GLU A 66 23.48 1.46 -50.00
C GLU A 66 23.69 0.12 -50.75
N PRO A 67 22.77 -0.89 -50.67
CA PRO A 67 21.38 -0.85 -50.15
C PRO A 67 20.99 -1.98 -49.15
N SER A 68 19.78 -1.82 -48.60
CA SER A 68 19.04 -2.67 -47.65
C SER A 68 18.76 -4.13 -48.08
N PRO A 69 18.65 -5.06 -47.10
CA PRO A 69 17.75 -6.21 -47.20
C PRO A 69 16.67 -6.22 -46.09
N LYS A 70 15.40 -6.35 -46.51
CA LYS A 70 14.23 -6.62 -45.66
C LYS A 70 14.26 -8.07 -45.17
N VAL A 71 14.20 -8.31 -43.86
CA VAL A 71 13.67 -9.57 -43.27
C VAL A 71 13.14 -9.28 -41.85
N PRO A 72 12.33 -10.16 -41.22
CA PRO A 72 10.94 -9.91 -40.86
C PRO A 72 10.71 -9.66 -39.36
N LYS A 73 9.52 -9.13 -39.03
CA LYS A 73 8.99 -9.04 -37.67
C LYS A 73 9.01 -10.42 -37.00
N LEU A 74 9.73 -10.55 -35.90
CA LEU A 74 9.55 -11.64 -34.94
C LEU A 74 8.98 -11.06 -33.63
N SER A 75 7.77 -11.52 -33.33
CA SER A 75 7.07 -11.63 -32.04
C SER A 75 7.66 -10.90 -30.83
N GLN A 76 6.84 -9.99 -30.29
CA GLN A 76 6.95 -9.45 -28.94
C GLN A 76 6.98 -10.59 -27.92
N ASN A 77 8.13 -10.84 -27.31
CA ASN A 77 8.20 -11.55 -26.05
C ASN A 77 7.88 -10.55 -24.94
N GLY A 78 6.76 -10.78 -24.28
CA GLY A 78 6.40 -10.11 -23.03
C GLY A 78 7.48 -10.39 -22.00
N VAL A 79 8.26 -9.36 -21.70
CA VAL A 79 9.04 -9.28 -20.47
C VAL A 79 8.46 -8.06 -19.78
N HIS A 80 7.88 -8.27 -18.60
CA HIS A 80 7.56 -7.19 -17.69
C HIS A 80 8.84 -6.39 -17.45
N GLU A 81 9.00 -5.29 -18.19
CA GLU A 81 9.96 -4.26 -17.85
C GLU A 81 9.54 -3.71 -16.50
N VAL A 82 10.29 -4.10 -15.48
CA VAL A 82 10.34 -3.37 -14.22
C VAL A 82 10.79 -1.97 -14.61
N ALA A 83 9.82 -1.05 -14.69
CA ALA A 83 10.06 0.35 -15.03
C ALA A 83 10.95 0.98 -13.97
N GLN A 84 12.26 0.91 -14.20
CA GLN A 84 13.26 1.67 -13.47
C GLN A 84 13.11 3.13 -13.87
N GLY A 85 12.75 3.97 -12.90
CA GLY A 85 13.11 5.39 -12.91
C GLY A 85 12.05 6.40 -13.35
N ALA A 86 10.74 6.10 -13.25
CA ALA A 86 9.77 7.19 -13.31
C ALA A 86 9.91 8.07 -12.05
N VAL A 87 10.39 9.30 -12.21
CA VAL A 87 10.33 10.32 -11.16
C VAL A 87 8.86 10.52 -10.81
N SER A 88 8.42 10.02 -9.64
CA SER A 88 7.04 10.16 -9.21
C SER A 88 6.80 11.59 -8.71
N VAL A 89 6.20 12.42 -9.57
CA VAL A 89 5.84 13.81 -9.22
C VAL A 89 4.51 13.83 -8.48
N LEU A 90 4.48 14.46 -7.30
CA LEU A 90 3.25 14.76 -6.59
C LEU A 90 2.60 16.01 -7.21
N ARG A 91 1.43 15.86 -7.84
CA ARG A 91 0.73 16.98 -8.49
C ARG A 91 -0.28 17.58 -7.53
N VAL A 92 -0.26 18.90 -7.40
CA VAL A 92 -1.10 19.64 -6.46
C VAL A 92 -1.77 20.80 -7.18
N LYS A 93 -3.08 20.98 -6.97
CA LYS A 93 -3.89 22.10 -7.45
C LYS A 93 -4.36 22.93 -6.25
N ARG A 94 -4.10 24.24 -6.26
CA ARG A 94 -4.72 25.18 -5.32
C ARG A 94 -6.18 25.42 -5.71
N LEU A 95 -7.06 25.41 -4.73
CA LEU A 95 -8.48 25.71 -4.86
C LEU A 95 -8.83 27.15 -4.43
N SER A 96 -7.91 27.81 -3.71
CA SER A 96 -8.01 29.21 -3.30
C SER A 96 -6.64 29.88 -3.20
N GLU A 97 -6.62 31.19 -3.00
CA GLU A 97 -5.40 31.98 -2.76
C GLU A 97 -4.78 31.72 -1.37
N LYS A 98 -5.57 31.19 -0.42
CA LYS A 98 -5.11 30.86 0.93
C LYS A 98 -4.34 29.53 0.98
N ALA A 99 -4.45 28.73 -0.06
CA ALA A 99 -3.83 27.41 -0.14
C ALA A 99 -2.29 27.52 -0.23
N VAL A 100 -1.60 26.92 0.74
CA VAL A 100 -0.13 26.84 0.76
C VAL A 100 0.31 25.55 0.08
N LEU A 101 1.33 25.60 -0.79
CA LEU A 101 1.85 24.38 -1.40
C LEU A 101 2.58 23.54 -0.34
N PRO A 102 2.34 22.22 -0.29
CA PRO A 102 3.03 21.36 0.68
C PRO A 102 4.54 21.39 0.47
N SER A 103 5.30 21.45 1.56
CA SER A 103 6.76 21.51 1.53
C SER A 103 7.35 20.57 2.57
N ARG A 104 8.58 20.09 2.33
CA ARG A 104 9.28 19.24 3.27
C ARG A 104 10.11 20.07 4.23
N GLY A 105 10.08 19.72 5.52
CA GLY A 105 10.90 20.40 6.53
C GLY A 105 12.40 20.12 6.43
N SER A 106 12.81 19.04 5.75
CA SER A 106 14.21 18.69 5.51
C SER A 106 14.36 17.82 4.25
N PRO A 107 15.59 17.62 3.72
CA PRO A 107 15.81 16.81 2.52
C PRO A 107 15.38 15.34 2.63
N LEU A 108 15.28 14.81 3.84
CA LEU A 108 14.88 13.42 4.12
C LEU A 108 13.58 13.33 4.92
N ALA A 109 12.87 14.45 5.10
CA ALA A 109 11.57 14.42 5.75
C ALA A 109 10.62 13.49 4.99
N ALA A 110 9.95 12.61 5.73
CA ALA A 110 9.01 11.64 5.16
C ALA A 110 7.74 12.31 4.62
N GLY A 111 7.28 13.37 5.30
CA GLY A 111 6.05 14.06 4.98
C GLY A 111 6.24 15.47 4.41
N TYR A 112 5.24 15.91 3.67
CA TYR A 112 5.06 17.30 3.24
C TYR A 112 4.12 18.00 4.23
N ASP A 113 4.55 19.08 4.87
CA ASP A 113 3.71 19.85 5.79
C ASP A 113 2.47 20.38 5.05
N LEU A 114 1.29 20.16 5.62
CA LEU A 114 0.00 20.68 5.17
C LEU A 114 -0.41 21.86 6.05
N SER A 115 -0.78 22.97 5.42
CA SER A 115 -1.24 24.17 6.12
C SER A 115 -2.75 24.34 6.08
N SER A 116 -3.30 24.99 7.11
CA SER A 116 -4.70 25.41 7.12
C SER A 116 -4.94 26.54 6.10
N ALA A 117 -6.06 26.47 5.39
CA ALA A 117 -6.57 27.56 4.55
C ALA A 117 -7.63 28.43 5.26
N THR A 118 -7.99 28.11 6.51
CA THR A 118 -8.98 28.86 7.29
C THR A 118 -8.53 29.10 8.73
N ASP A 119 -9.00 30.21 9.32
CA ASP A 119 -9.00 30.34 10.76
C ASP A 119 -10.09 29.41 11.33
N THR A 120 -9.76 28.65 12.36
CA THR A 120 -10.70 27.76 13.03
C THR A 120 -10.20 27.43 14.44
N LYS A 121 -10.98 26.65 15.16
CA LYS A 121 -10.58 26.06 16.44
C LYS A 121 -10.89 24.57 16.46
N VAL A 122 -10.02 23.81 17.12
CA VAL A 122 -10.29 22.42 17.49
C VAL A 122 -10.75 22.44 18.95
N PRO A 123 -12.04 22.25 19.24
CA PRO A 123 -12.55 22.33 20.60
C PRO A 123 -11.83 21.36 21.55
N ALA A 124 -11.67 21.73 22.81
CA ALA A 124 -11.20 20.84 23.87
C ALA A 124 -12.01 19.53 23.85
N ARG A 125 -11.32 18.40 23.96
CA ARG A 125 -11.93 17.05 23.86
C ARG A 125 -12.76 16.83 22.60
N GLY A 126 -12.52 17.61 21.55
CA GLY A 126 -13.32 17.65 20.33
C GLY A 126 -12.53 17.32 19.08
N LYS A 127 -13.14 17.63 17.95
CA LYS A 127 -12.55 17.46 16.61
C LYS A 127 -12.97 18.57 15.66
N ALA A 128 -12.14 18.84 14.66
CA ALA A 128 -12.47 19.74 13.57
C ALA A 128 -11.93 19.21 12.24
N LEU A 129 -12.67 19.45 11.16
CA LEU A 129 -12.18 19.29 9.79
C LEU A 129 -11.59 20.64 9.37
N VAL A 130 -10.28 20.66 9.10
CA VAL A 130 -9.55 21.85 8.70
C VAL A 130 -9.23 21.78 7.20
N PRO A 131 -9.84 22.64 6.36
CA PRO A 131 -9.56 22.69 4.93
C PRO A 131 -8.12 23.12 4.65
N THR A 132 -7.50 22.51 3.64
CA THR A 132 -6.20 22.94 3.08
C THR A 132 -6.34 23.75 1.79
N ASP A 133 -7.53 23.74 1.19
CA ASP A 133 -7.82 24.26 -0.16
C ASP A 133 -6.87 23.72 -1.24
N LEU A 134 -6.48 22.45 -1.10
CA LEU A 134 -5.70 21.72 -2.10
C LEU A 134 -6.52 20.56 -2.66
N SER A 135 -6.30 20.24 -3.93
CA SER A 135 -6.57 18.93 -4.50
C SER A 135 -5.25 18.29 -4.94
N ILE A 136 -5.09 16.99 -4.74
CA ILE A 136 -3.82 16.30 -4.96
C ILE A 136 -4.06 15.10 -5.89
N ALA A 137 -3.14 14.86 -6.82
CA ALA A 137 -3.06 13.61 -7.56
C ALA A 137 -1.81 12.86 -7.13
N ILE A 138 -2.04 11.77 -6.39
CA ILE A 138 -1.02 10.93 -5.78
C ILE A 138 -0.56 9.88 -6.81
N PRO A 139 0.74 9.51 -6.83
CA PRO A 139 1.23 8.45 -7.73
C PRO A 139 0.54 7.11 -7.50
N GLU A 140 0.29 6.37 -8.57
CA GLU A 140 -0.25 5.01 -8.50
C GLU A 140 0.69 4.07 -7.72
N GLY A 141 0.13 3.05 -7.07
CA GLY A 141 0.85 2.16 -6.15
C GLY A 141 1.20 2.81 -4.81
N THR A 142 0.65 4.00 -4.54
CA THR A 142 0.80 4.70 -3.27
C THR A 142 -0.53 5.30 -2.82
N TYR A 143 -0.64 5.65 -1.55
CA TYR A 143 -1.71 6.51 -1.03
C TYR A 143 -1.09 7.64 -0.20
N GLY A 144 -1.89 8.66 0.08
CA GLY A 144 -1.49 9.77 0.93
C GLY A 144 -1.95 9.54 2.35
N ARG A 145 -1.02 9.36 3.29
CA ARG A 145 -1.35 9.38 4.71
C ARG A 145 -1.20 10.77 5.30
N VAL A 146 -2.29 11.35 5.77
CA VAL A 146 -2.25 12.54 6.63
C VAL A 146 -1.83 12.10 8.02
N ALA A 147 -0.67 12.56 8.47
CA ALA A 147 -0.03 12.14 9.70
C ALA A 147 0.10 13.32 10.68
N PRO A 148 0.08 13.06 12.01
CA PRO A 148 0.27 14.10 13.01
C PRO A 148 1.69 14.67 12.97
N ARG A 149 1.82 15.95 13.38
CA ARG A 149 3.12 16.60 13.61
C ARG A 149 3.48 16.43 15.08
N SER A 150 4.67 15.90 15.37
CA SER A 150 5.09 15.59 16.75
C SER A 150 5.03 16.80 17.69
N GLY A 151 5.34 18.00 17.19
CA GLY A 151 5.26 19.23 17.99
C GLY A 151 3.84 19.58 18.44
N LEU A 152 2.83 19.35 17.59
CA LEU A 152 1.42 19.60 17.93
C LEU A 152 0.88 18.51 18.85
N ALA A 153 1.27 17.26 18.62
CA ALA A 153 0.93 16.14 19.49
C ALA A 153 1.45 16.36 20.92
N TRP A 154 2.74 16.70 21.08
CA TRP A 154 3.35 16.89 22.40
C TRP A 154 2.86 18.15 23.12
N LYS A 155 2.80 19.30 22.42
CA LYS A 155 2.53 20.59 23.08
C LYS A 155 1.04 20.90 23.26
N HIS A 156 0.20 20.38 22.39
CA HIS A 156 -1.21 20.74 22.31
C HIS A 156 -2.15 19.52 22.35
N SER A 157 -1.62 18.30 22.50
CA SER A 157 -2.40 17.05 22.49
C SER A 157 -3.23 16.89 21.20
N ILE A 158 -2.69 17.35 20.08
CA ILE A 158 -3.36 17.25 18.77
C ILE A 158 -2.95 15.98 18.04
N ASP A 159 -3.95 15.22 17.62
CA ASP A 159 -3.79 14.05 16.76
C ASP A 159 -4.55 14.21 15.44
N VAL A 160 -4.27 13.33 14.47
CA VAL A 160 -4.92 13.30 13.16
C VAL A 160 -5.80 12.06 13.03
N GLY A 161 -7.07 12.28 12.67
CA GLY A 161 -8.03 11.24 12.36
C GLY A 161 -8.11 10.87 10.88
N ALA A 162 -8.65 9.67 10.60
CA ALA A 162 -8.84 9.11 9.26
C ALA A 162 -7.53 9.06 8.46
N GLY A 163 -7.23 10.12 7.71
CA GLY A 163 -5.92 10.34 7.12
C GLY A 163 -5.58 9.48 5.89
N VAL A 164 -6.49 8.66 5.36
CA VAL A 164 -6.28 7.92 4.10
C VAL A 164 -6.79 8.76 2.94
N ILE A 165 -5.88 9.18 2.04
CA ILE A 165 -6.19 9.89 0.81
C ILE A 165 -5.87 8.97 -0.37
N ASP A 166 -6.91 8.50 -1.05
CA ASP A 166 -6.77 7.59 -2.18
C ASP A 166 -6.09 8.23 -3.39
N ALA A 167 -5.43 7.42 -4.21
CA ALA A 167 -4.69 7.90 -5.37
C ALA A 167 -5.57 8.49 -6.47
N ASP A 168 -6.83 8.10 -6.52
CA ASP A 168 -7.86 8.57 -7.46
C ASP A 168 -8.71 9.73 -6.90
N TYR A 169 -8.55 10.10 -5.62
CA TYR A 169 -9.25 11.24 -5.03
C TYR A 169 -8.80 12.56 -5.67
N ARG A 170 -9.76 13.38 -6.13
CA ARG A 170 -9.51 14.71 -6.72
C ARG A 170 -10.27 15.84 -6.04
N GLY A 171 -10.99 15.55 -4.97
CA GLY A 171 -11.72 16.56 -4.20
C GLY A 171 -10.82 17.45 -3.35
N PRO A 172 -11.41 18.35 -2.55
CA PRO A 172 -10.69 19.16 -1.58
C PRO A 172 -10.08 18.29 -0.46
N LEU A 173 -8.81 18.50 -0.16
CA LEU A 173 -8.11 17.84 0.94
C LEU A 173 -8.41 18.57 2.25
N GLY A 174 -8.97 17.84 3.21
CA GLY A 174 -9.18 18.30 4.58
C GLY A 174 -8.39 17.46 5.58
N VAL A 175 -8.01 18.09 6.69
CA VAL A 175 -7.31 17.45 7.81
C VAL A 175 -8.27 17.34 8.98
N ILE A 176 -8.56 16.12 9.43
CA ILE A 176 -9.35 15.90 10.65
C ILE A 176 -8.39 15.94 11.84
N LEU A 177 -8.52 16.97 12.67
CA LEU A 177 -7.76 17.10 13.91
C LEU A 177 -8.62 16.66 15.09
N PHE A 178 -8.03 15.87 15.99
CA PHE A 178 -8.55 15.58 17.31
C PHE A 178 -7.77 16.36 18.36
N ASN A 179 -8.46 16.90 19.35
CA ASN A 179 -7.84 17.56 20.48
C ASN A 179 -8.09 16.74 21.75
N HIS A 180 -7.03 16.13 22.26
CA HIS A 180 -7.04 15.33 23.48
C HIS A 180 -6.70 16.14 24.74
N SER A 181 -6.67 17.46 24.68
CA SER A 181 -6.52 18.35 25.83
C SER A 181 -7.87 18.91 26.30
N ASP A 182 -7.83 19.59 27.45
CA ASP A 182 -8.96 20.33 28.03
C ASP A 182 -8.97 21.82 27.62
N VAL A 183 -8.17 22.21 26.62
CA VAL A 183 -8.06 23.59 26.15
C VAL A 183 -8.31 23.64 24.63
N ASP A 184 -9.14 24.58 24.17
CA ASP A 184 -9.36 24.80 22.74
C ASP A 184 -8.03 25.11 22.03
N PHE A 185 -7.80 24.48 20.88
CA PHE A 185 -6.61 24.73 20.06
C PHE A 185 -6.98 25.64 18.89
N GLU A 186 -6.40 26.84 18.85
CA GLU A 186 -6.58 27.76 17.74
C GLU A 186 -5.72 27.36 16.53
N VAL A 187 -6.31 27.44 15.35
CA VAL A 187 -5.62 27.24 14.07
C VAL A 187 -5.82 28.50 13.24
N LYS A 188 -4.73 29.07 12.73
CA LYS A 188 -4.78 30.22 11.82
C LYS A 188 -4.48 29.80 10.39
N VAL A 189 -4.91 30.61 9.43
CA VAL A 189 -4.50 30.45 8.02
C VAL A 189 -2.97 30.41 7.92
N GLY A 190 -2.44 29.41 7.21
CA GLY A 190 -1.01 29.20 7.01
C GLY A 190 -0.34 28.29 8.04
N ASP A 191 -0.96 28.05 9.20
CA ASP A 191 -0.41 27.16 10.22
C ASP A 191 -0.26 25.73 9.68
N ARG A 192 0.91 25.13 9.88
CA ARG A 192 1.19 23.76 9.50
C ARG A 192 0.57 22.80 10.51
N ILE A 193 -0.53 22.15 10.14
CA ILE A 193 -1.38 21.38 11.05
C ILE A 193 -1.16 19.86 10.99
N ALA A 194 -0.67 19.36 9.85
CA ALA A 194 -0.41 17.94 9.62
C ALA A 194 0.72 17.79 8.60
N GLN A 195 1.08 16.55 8.28
CA GLN A 195 1.99 16.26 7.17
C GLN A 195 1.43 15.14 6.30
N LEU A 196 1.57 15.25 4.98
CA LEU A 196 1.20 14.22 4.02
C LEU A 196 2.40 13.32 3.74
N VAL A 197 2.31 12.04 4.09
CA VAL A 197 3.29 11.01 3.76
C VAL A 197 2.77 10.21 2.57
N ILE A 198 3.61 10.03 1.54
CA ILE A 198 3.26 9.18 0.39
C ILE A 198 3.72 7.76 0.70
N GLU A 199 2.78 6.89 1.00
CA GLU A 199 3.06 5.52 1.43
C GLU A 199 2.82 4.53 0.31
N LYS A 200 3.84 3.69 0.06
CA LYS A 200 3.74 2.61 -0.91
C LYS A 200 2.81 1.53 -0.39
N ILE A 201 1.94 1.04 -1.26
CA ILE A 201 0.99 -0.02 -0.96
C ILE A 201 0.96 -1.06 -2.08
N MET A 202 0.41 -2.23 -1.75
CA MET A 202 0.00 -3.23 -2.73
C MET A 202 -1.52 -3.33 -2.69
N THR A 203 -2.14 -3.49 -3.86
CA THR A 203 -3.60 -3.67 -4.00
C THR A 203 -3.88 -5.01 -4.70
N PRO A 204 -3.59 -6.16 -4.07
CA PRO A 204 -3.84 -7.47 -4.67
C PRO A 204 -5.33 -7.79 -4.70
N ASP A 205 -5.72 -8.70 -5.59
CA ASP A 205 -7.05 -9.29 -5.56
C ASP A 205 -7.23 -10.13 -4.28
N VAL A 206 -8.43 -10.12 -3.71
CA VAL A 206 -8.77 -10.93 -2.54
C VAL A 206 -9.19 -12.33 -3.01
N LEU A 207 -8.51 -13.35 -2.48
CA LEU A 207 -8.83 -14.77 -2.71
C LEU A 207 -9.25 -15.43 -1.39
N GLU A 208 -10.48 -15.94 -1.35
CA GLU A 208 -10.99 -16.75 -0.22
C GLU A 208 -10.41 -18.18 -0.28
N VAL A 209 -10.01 -18.71 0.89
CA VAL A 209 -9.40 -20.05 1.04
C VAL A 209 -9.95 -20.73 2.29
N ASP A 210 -9.92 -22.07 2.33
CA ASP A 210 -10.41 -22.85 3.47
C ASP A 210 -9.50 -22.72 4.71
N ASP A 211 -8.18 -22.65 4.51
CA ASP A 211 -7.17 -22.59 5.58
C ASP A 211 -5.96 -21.72 5.18
N LEU A 212 -5.24 -21.20 6.19
CA LEU A 212 -3.99 -20.45 6.04
C LEU A 212 -2.78 -21.27 6.52
N ASP A 213 -1.58 -20.93 6.06
CA ASP A 213 -0.33 -21.56 6.50
C ASP A 213 0.00 -21.22 7.97
N SER A 214 0.64 -22.17 8.66
CA SER A 214 1.07 -21.96 10.05
C SER A 214 2.34 -21.11 10.10
N THR A 215 2.36 -20.10 10.97
CA THR A 215 3.56 -19.28 11.24
C THR A 215 3.99 -19.41 12.70
N ALA A 216 5.25 -19.03 13.00
CA ALA A 216 5.75 -18.99 14.37
C ALA A 216 4.95 -18.04 15.29
N ARG A 217 4.32 -17.00 14.75
CA ARG A 217 3.46 -16.08 15.52
C ARG A 217 2.07 -16.66 15.78
N GLY A 218 1.53 -17.44 14.85
CA GLY A 218 0.19 -18.03 14.94
C GLY A 218 -0.88 -16.99 15.30
N ALA A 219 -1.72 -17.31 16.28
CA ALA A 219 -2.79 -16.42 16.77
C ALA A 219 -2.33 -15.35 17.79
N GLY A 220 -1.03 -15.17 18.03
CA GLY A 220 -0.49 -14.21 19.01
C GLY A 220 -0.60 -12.74 18.58
N GLY A 221 -1.30 -11.92 19.36
CA GLY A 221 -1.46 -10.47 19.18
C GLY A 221 -1.68 -9.72 20.48
N PHE A 222 -1.93 -8.40 20.42
CA PHE A 222 -2.32 -7.57 21.58
C PHE A 222 -1.40 -7.67 22.81
N GLY A 223 -0.09 -7.49 22.60
CA GLY A 223 0.89 -7.59 23.70
C GLY A 223 1.35 -9.02 24.00
N SER A 224 1.13 -9.97 23.08
CA SER A 224 1.59 -11.37 23.21
C SER A 224 3.10 -11.53 23.38
N THR A 225 3.90 -10.49 23.10
CA THR A 225 5.36 -10.48 23.27
C THR A 225 5.83 -9.76 24.54
N GLY A 226 4.90 -9.34 25.42
CA GLY A 226 5.21 -8.61 26.66
C GLY A 226 4.90 -7.11 26.59
N LEU A 227 5.28 -6.41 27.66
CA LEU A 227 5.29 -4.95 27.80
C LEU A 227 6.66 -4.38 27.40
#